data_AF-A0A1W9T349-F1
#
_entry.id   AF-A0A1W9T349-F1
#
_cell.length_a   1.000
_cell.length_b   1.000
_cell.length_c   1.000
_cell.angle_alpha   90.00
_cell.angle_beta   90.00
_cell.angle_gamma   90.00
#
_symmetry.space_group_name_H-M   'P 1'
#
loop_
_entity.id
_entity.type
_entity.pdbx_description
1 polymer ?
#
loop_
_entity_poly.entity_id
_entity_poly.type
_entity_poly.pdbx_seq_one_letter_code
_entity_poly.pdbx_strand_id
1 'polypeptide(L)'
;MVDNLSKQQRQYCMKQVKSQDTKPEIIVRKLIHSLGCRYRLHQKNLPGCPDLVFASRKKVVFVNGCYWHRHNCKHGRSMPEARKSYWQNKFNRTVERDKINRVKLKKSGWKVLTVWECQIKKNTLKKRVANFLKM
;
A
#
# COMPACT_ATOMS: atom_id res chain seq x y z
N MET A 1 -11.95 6.33 19.56
CA MET A 1 -13.21 5.96 18.86
C MET A 1 -13.42 4.53 19.25
N VAL A 2 -14.33 4.32 20.18
CA VAL A 2 -14.57 3.03 20.82
C VAL A 2 -14.98 2.03 19.74
N ASP A 3 -14.34 0.86 19.72
CA ASP A 3 -14.66 -0.23 18.79
C ASP A 3 -16.11 -0.72 19.05
N ASN A 4 -17.09 -0.21 18.30
CA ASN A 4 -18.51 -0.59 18.42
C ASN A 4 -18.84 -1.97 17.81
N LEU A 5 -17.84 -2.85 17.69
CA LEU A 5 -17.96 -4.15 17.04
C LEU A 5 -17.85 -5.25 18.08
N SER A 6 -18.84 -6.15 18.10
CA SER A 6 -18.80 -7.37 18.91
C SER A 6 -17.61 -8.25 18.50
N LYS A 7 -17.17 -9.16 19.39
CA LYS A 7 -16.07 -10.09 19.10
C LYS A 7 -16.30 -10.89 17.80
N GLN A 8 -17.53 -11.31 17.56
CA GLN A 8 -17.94 -12.01 16.33
C GLN A 8 -17.87 -11.10 15.10
N GLN A 9 -18.36 -9.86 15.19
CA GLN A 9 -18.27 -8.89 14.10
C GLN A 9 -16.81 -8.55 13.76
N ARG A 10 -15.95 -8.38 14.77
CA ARG A 10 -14.51 -8.16 14.57
C ARG A 10 -13.84 -9.36 13.89
N GLN A 11 -14.15 -10.58 14.31
CA GLN A 11 -13.64 -11.78 13.66
C GLN A 11 -14.10 -11.89 12.20
N TYR A 12 -15.38 -11.61 11.92
CA TYR A 12 -15.91 -11.57 10.56
C TYR A 12 -15.21 -10.51 9.71
N CYS A 13 -15.09 -9.27 10.21
CA CYS A 13 -14.38 -8.21 9.51
C CYS A 13 -12.91 -8.58 9.23
N MET A 14 -12.18 -9.15 10.20
CA MET A 14 -10.79 -9.56 10.01
C MET A 14 -10.66 -10.69 8.98
N LYS A 15 -11.63 -11.61 8.89
CA LYS A 15 -11.67 -12.64 7.82
C LYS A 15 -11.84 -12.05 6.42
N GLN A 16 -12.54 -10.92 6.31
CA GLN A 16 -12.77 -10.22 5.04
C GLN A 16 -11.58 -9.34 4.60
N VAL A 17 -10.60 -9.09 5.47
CA VAL A 17 -9.39 -8.34 5.11
C VAL A 17 -8.52 -9.20 4.19
N LYS A 18 -8.59 -8.90 2.89
CA LYS A 18 -7.74 -9.53 1.87
C LYS A 18 -6.32 -8.96 1.92
N SER A 19 -5.34 -9.83 1.69
CA SER A 19 -3.92 -9.46 1.59
C SER A 19 -3.50 -9.01 0.18
N GLN A 20 -4.31 -9.29 -0.84
CA GLN A 20 -4.07 -9.00 -2.26
C GLN A 20 -5.38 -8.66 -2.96
N ASP A 21 -5.30 -8.02 -4.13
CA ASP A 21 -6.44 -7.62 -4.96
C ASP A 21 -7.46 -6.79 -4.19
N THR A 22 -6.94 -5.95 -3.30
CA THR A 22 -7.76 -5.02 -2.55
C THR A 22 -8.39 -3.99 -3.50
N LYS A 23 -9.56 -3.44 -3.14
CA LYS A 23 -10.21 -2.36 -3.90
C LYS A 23 -9.23 -1.24 -4.33
N PRO A 24 -8.34 -0.73 -3.45
CA PRO A 24 -7.35 0.26 -3.85
C PRO A 24 -6.38 -0.24 -4.94
N GLU A 25 -5.87 -1.47 -4.84
CA GLU A 25 -4.99 -2.05 -5.87
C GLU A 25 -5.67 -2.13 -7.23
N ILE A 26 -6.92 -2.62 -7.27
CA ILE A 26 -7.69 -2.76 -8.51
C ILE A 26 -7.87 -1.40 -9.20
N ILE A 27 -8.17 -0.34 -8.44
CA ILE A 27 -8.35 1.00 -9.01
C ILE A 27 -7.03 1.51 -9.61
N VAL A 28 -5.92 1.35 -8.90
CA VAL A 28 -4.59 1.77 -9.39
C VAL A 28 -4.19 0.98 -10.64
N ARG A 29 -4.47 -0.33 -10.67
CA ARG A 29 -4.27 -1.19 -11.85
C ARG A 29 -5.05 -0.70 -13.06
N LYS A 30 -6.36 -0.46 -12.91
CA LYS A 30 -7.22 0.09 -13.98
C LYS A 30 -6.70 1.43 -14.49
N LEU A 31 -6.27 2.30 -13.58
CA LEU A 31 -5.71 3.60 -13.93
C LEU A 31 -4.43 3.47 -14.77
N ILE A 32 -3.50 2.60 -14.35
CA ILE A 32 -2.24 2.39 -15.08
C ILE A 32 -2.49 1.73 -16.45
N HIS A 33 -3.43 0.78 -16.50
CA HIS A 33 -3.85 0.18 -17.76
C HIS A 33 -4.43 1.23 -18.72
N SER A 34 -5.24 2.18 -18.22
CA SER A 34 -5.76 3.30 -19.02
C SER A 34 -4.68 4.26 -19.53
N LEU A 35 -3.48 4.24 -18.93
CA LEU A 35 -2.31 5.00 -19.38
C LEU A 35 -1.46 4.23 -20.41
N GLY A 36 -1.91 3.05 -20.85
CA GLY A 36 -1.20 2.21 -21.83
C GLY A 36 0.07 1.56 -21.30
N CYS A 37 0.30 1.57 -19.98
CA CYS A 37 1.53 1.05 -19.39
C CYS A 37 1.36 -0.43 -19.01
N ARG A 38 2.22 -1.30 -19.55
CA ARG A 38 2.30 -2.70 -19.12
C ARG A 38 3.09 -2.82 -17.81
N TYR A 39 2.61 -3.67 -16.90
CA TYR A 39 3.22 -3.94 -15.61
C TYR A 39 3.20 -5.43 -15.28
N ARG A 40 4.10 -5.84 -14.39
CA ARG A 40 4.06 -7.15 -13.73
C ARG A 40 3.48 -6.98 -12.33
N LEU A 41 2.77 -8.00 -11.87
CA LEU A 41 2.13 -8.01 -10.56
C LEU A 41 2.93 -8.86 -9.57
N HIS A 42 2.93 -8.43 -8.31
CA HIS A 42 3.39 -9.20 -7.15
C HIS A 42 4.75 -9.91 -7.37
N GLN A 43 5.76 -9.16 -7.81
CA GLN A 43 7.07 -9.74 -8.08
C GLN A 43 7.78 -10.09 -6.77
N LYS A 44 7.70 -11.37 -6.38
CA LYS A 44 8.30 -11.91 -5.15
C LYS A 44 9.83 -11.77 -5.09
N ASN A 45 10.47 -11.64 -6.24
CA ASN A 45 11.93 -11.50 -6.34
C ASN A 45 12.42 -10.10 -5.94
N LEU A 46 11.51 -9.15 -5.67
CA LEU A 46 11.86 -7.80 -5.24
C LEU A 46 11.57 -7.59 -3.75
N PRO A 47 12.44 -6.88 -3.01
CA PRO A 47 12.22 -6.57 -1.61
C PRO A 47 10.86 -5.90 -1.36
N GLY A 48 10.05 -6.50 -0.49
CA GLY A 48 8.73 -6.00 -0.13
C GLY A 48 7.59 -6.38 -1.07
N CYS A 49 7.83 -7.24 -2.08
CA CYS A 49 6.83 -7.71 -3.03
C CYS A 49 5.94 -6.58 -3.59
N PRO A 50 6.52 -5.66 -4.41
CA PRO A 50 5.77 -4.53 -4.93
C PRO A 50 4.53 -4.98 -5.70
N ASP A 51 3.43 -4.23 -5.54
CA ASP A 51 2.16 -4.54 -6.20
C ASP A 51 2.27 -4.47 -7.72
N LEU A 52 3.00 -3.46 -8.20
CA LEU A 52 3.14 -3.13 -9.61
C LEU A 52 4.60 -2.87 -9.95
N VAL A 53 5.12 -3.61 -10.92
CA VAL A 53 6.53 -3.53 -11.34
C VAL A 53 6.65 -3.22 -12.82
N PHE A 54 7.46 -2.22 -13.12
CA PHE A 54 7.79 -1.76 -14.47
C PHE A 54 9.27 -2.03 -14.72
N ALA A 55 9.59 -3.27 -15.11
CA ALA A 55 10.97 -3.73 -15.26
C ALA A 55 11.78 -2.89 -16.26
N SER A 56 11.17 -2.55 -17.41
CA SER A 56 11.83 -1.75 -18.45
C SER A 56 12.24 -0.35 -18.00
N ARG A 57 11.57 0.21 -16.98
CA ARG A 57 11.83 1.56 -16.47
C ARG A 57 12.50 1.57 -15.09
N LYS A 58 12.85 0.40 -14.55
CA LYS A 58 13.28 0.19 -13.16
C LYS A 58 12.39 0.96 -12.15
N LYS A 59 11.08 0.88 -12.31
CA LYS A 59 10.09 1.55 -11.47
C LYS A 59 9.17 0.56 -10.77
N VAL A 60 8.88 0.81 -9.50
CA VAL A 60 7.89 0.03 -8.73
C VAL A 60 6.88 0.96 -8.08
N VAL A 61 5.64 0.47 -7.98
CA VAL A 61 4.54 1.16 -7.30
C VAL A 61 4.00 0.25 -6.21
N PHE A 62 3.93 0.80 -4.99
CA PHE A 62 3.30 0.18 -3.83
C PHE A 62 1.93 0.83 -3.59
N VAL A 63 0.91 0.01 -3.37
CA VAL A 63 -0.44 0.45 -3.01
C VAL A 63 -0.68 0.14 -1.54
N ASN A 64 -0.40 1.12 -0.69
CA ASN A 64 -0.45 0.93 0.76
C ASN A 64 -1.82 1.33 1.32
N GLY A 65 -2.45 0.40 2.05
CA GLY A 65 -3.57 0.71 2.93
C GLY A 65 -3.16 1.69 4.02
N CYS A 66 -3.90 2.78 4.20
CA CYS A 66 -3.52 3.84 5.13
C CYS A 66 -3.43 3.35 6.59
N TYR A 67 -4.34 2.47 6.99
CA TYR A 67 -4.41 1.91 8.33
C TYR A 67 -3.19 1.02 8.67
N TRP A 68 -2.92 0.02 7.82
CA TRP A 68 -1.87 -0.97 8.05
C TRP A 68 -0.46 -0.39 8.01
N HIS A 69 -0.22 0.55 7.10
CA HIS A 69 1.08 1.17 6.88
C HIS A 69 1.22 2.54 7.58
N ARG A 70 0.30 2.88 8.50
CA ARG A 70 0.33 4.09 9.34
C ARG A 70 0.56 5.39 8.57
N HIS A 71 -0.28 5.63 7.57
CA HIS A 71 -0.27 6.92 6.87
C HIS A 71 -0.70 8.06 7.80
N ASN A 72 -0.17 9.28 7.61
CA ASN A 72 -0.50 10.44 8.45
C ASN A 72 -1.94 10.99 8.26
N CYS A 73 -2.80 10.28 7.52
CA CYS A 73 -4.21 10.65 7.34
C CYS A 73 -5.09 10.18 8.51
N LYS A 74 -6.36 10.62 8.56
CA LYS A 74 -7.34 10.24 9.60
C LYS A 74 -7.44 8.71 9.78
N HIS A 75 -7.51 7.98 8.68
CA HIS A 75 -7.61 6.51 8.70
C HIS A 75 -6.33 5.82 9.18
N GLY A 76 -5.15 6.35 8.82
CA GLY A 76 -3.88 5.75 9.20
C GLY A 76 -3.43 6.06 10.63
N ARG A 77 -3.95 7.15 11.22
CA ARG A 77 -3.73 7.48 12.64
C ARG A 77 -4.66 6.74 13.59
N SER A 78 -5.76 6.18 13.09
CA SER A 78 -6.72 5.42 13.89
C SER A 78 -6.02 4.27 14.61
N MET A 79 -6.14 4.20 15.93
CA MET A 79 -5.54 3.17 16.77
C MET A 79 -6.66 2.44 17.51
N PRO A 80 -6.73 1.10 17.43
CA PRO A 80 -7.66 0.33 18.24
C PRO A 80 -7.39 0.56 19.72
N GLU A 81 -8.45 0.74 20.51
CA GLU A 81 -8.30 0.84 21.97
C GLU A 81 -8.01 -0.52 22.61
N ALA A 82 -8.46 -1.60 21.97
CA ALA A 82 -8.17 -2.97 22.37
C ALA A 82 -6.75 -3.40 21.96
N ARG A 83 -5.98 -3.99 22.90
CA ARG A 83 -4.62 -4.53 22.67
C ARG A 83 -3.65 -3.52 22.04
N LYS A 84 -3.65 -2.26 22.54
CA LYS A 84 -2.82 -1.16 22.03
C LYS A 84 -1.34 -1.55 21.83
N SER A 85 -0.72 -2.18 22.82
CA SER A 85 0.70 -2.60 22.76
C SER A 85 0.98 -3.58 21.61
N TYR A 86 0.11 -4.58 21.41
CA TYR A 86 0.19 -5.51 20.29
C TYR A 86 0.10 -4.79 18.94
N TRP A 87 -0.88 -3.90 18.79
CA TRP A 87 -1.08 -3.16 17.55
C TRP A 87 0.07 -2.19 17.27
N GLN A 88 0.55 -1.48 18.28
CA GLN A 88 1.68 -0.58 18.17
C GLN A 88 2.95 -1.32 17.71
N ASN A 89 3.26 -2.46 18.33
CA ASN A 89 4.40 -3.28 17.91
C ASN A 89 4.23 -3.82 16.48
N LYS A 90 3.02 -4.28 16.12
CA LYS A 90 2.71 -4.75 14.76
C LYS A 90 2.88 -3.65 13.71
N PHE A 91 2.41 -2.44 14.01
CA PHE A 91 2.55 -1.29 13.14
C PHE A 91 4.00 -0.84 13.01
N ASN A 92 4.74 -0.74 14.12
CA ASN A 92 6.16 -0.38 14.11
C ASN A 92 6.96 -1.34 13.24
N ARG A 93 6.78 -2.66 13.42
CA ARG A 93 7.42 -3.68 12.59
C ARG A 93 7.08 -3.53 11.10
N THR A 94 5.84 -3.16 10.78
CA THR A 94 5.41 -2.95 9.39
C THR A 94 6.11 -1.74 8.78
N VAL A 95 6.15 -0.61 9.49
CA VAL A 95 6.80 0.64 9.04
C VAL A 95 8.31 0.43 8.87
N GLU A 96 8.95 -0.25 9.81
CA GLU A 96 10.38 -0.55 9.75
C GLU A 96 10.71 -1.45 8.55
N ARG A 97 9.95 -2.53 8.36
CA ARG A 97 10.09 -3.43 7.21
C ARG A 97 9.93 -2.67 5.89
N ASP A 98 8.94 -1.79 5.79
CA ASP A 98 8.72 -0.97 4.58
C ASP A 98 9.90 -0.03 4.32
N LYS A 99 10.47 0.59 5.36
CA LYS A 99 11.66 1.44 5.25
C LYS A 99 12.85 0.64 4.70
N ILE A 100 13.11 -0.54 5.27
CA ILE A 100 14.20 -1.44 4.83
C ILE A 100 14.00 -1.84 3.37
N ASN A 101 12.80 -2.26 2.98
CA ASN A 101 12.49 -2.66 1.61
C ASN A 101 12.69 -1.52 0.61
N ARG A 102 12.25 -0.31 0.95
CA ARG A 102 12.47 0.88 0.11
C ARG A 102 13.95 1.20 -0.06
N VAL A 103 14.75 1.09 1.00
CA VAL A 103 16.19 1.30 0.94
C VAL A 103 16.83 0.26 0.02
N LYS A 104 16.50 -1.03 0.17
CA LYS A 104 17.02 -2.09 -0.69
C LYS A 104 16.67 -1.86 -2.16
N LEU A 105 15.41 -1.53 -2.45
CA LEU A 105 14.97 -1.23 -3.82
C LEU A 105 15.73 -0.05 -4.43
N LYS A 106 15.88 1.05 -3.68
CA LYS A 106 16.66 2.22 -4.14
C LYS A 106 18.12 1.88 -4.39
N LYS A 107 18.75 1.10 -3.50
CA LYS A 107 20.13 0.62 -3.68
C LYS A 107 20.28 -0.27 -4.92
N SER A 108 19.26 -1.07 -5.24
CA SER A 108 19.21 -1.87 -6.47
C SER A 108 18.83 -1.05 -7.73
N GLY A 109 18.79 0.29 -7.64
CA GLY A 109 18.52 1.19 -8.76
C GLY A 109 17.05 1.32 -9.14
N TRP A 110 16.13 0.88 -8.28
CA TRP A 110 14.69 1.01 -8.52
C TRP A 110 14.16 2.35 -7.99
N LYS A 111 13.40 3.04 -8.83
CA LYS A 111 12.56 4.17 -8.40
C LYS A 111 11.29 3.61 -7.75
N VAL A 112 10.94 4.12 -6.57
CA VAL A 112 9.80 3.64 -5.78
C VAL A 112 8.75 4.74 -5.64
N LEU A 113 7.50 4.43 -6.00
CA LEU A 113 6.33 5.27 -5.73
C LEU A 113 5.40 4.57 -4.75
N THR A 114 4.96 5.27 -3.71
CA THR A 114 3.91 4.78 -2.81
C THR A 114 2.62 5.57 -3.06
N VAL A 115 1.57 4.83 -3.43
CA VAL A 115 0.20 5.30 -3.55
C VAL A 115 -0.56 4.85 -2.31
N TRP A 116 -1.15 5.81 -1.62
CA TRP A 116 -1.94 5.54 -0.42
C TRP A 116 -3.41 5.39 -0.76
N GLU A 117 -4.12 4.49 -0.07
CA GLU A 117 -5.56 4.29 -0.26
C GLU A 117 -6.37 5.61 -0.24
N CYS A 118 -6.08 6.51 0.71
CA CYS A 118 -6.78 7.79 0.80
C CYS A 118 -6.50 8.75 -0.38
N GLN A 119 -5.48 8.47 -1.20
CA GLN A 119 -5.12 9.28 -2.37
C GLN A 119 -5.81 8.77 -3.64
N ILE A 120 -6.45 7.60 -3.62
CA ILE A 120 -6.98 6.96 -4.83
C ILE A 120 -8.17 7.69 -5.44
N LYS A 121 -9.03 8.28 -4.60
CA LYS A 121 -10.17 9.07 -5.06
C LYS A 121 -9.77 10.47 -5.55
N LYS A 122 -8.49 10.87 -5.45
CA LYS A 122 -8.06 12.20 -5.87
C LYS A 122 -7.76 12.20 -7.37
N ASN A 123 -8.33 13.15 -8.11
CA ASN A 123 -8.04 13.37 -9.53
C ASN A 123 -6.53 13.60 -9.80
N THR A 124 -5.78 14.05 -8.79
CA THR A 124 -4.34 14.25 -8.87
C THR A 124 -3.53 12.95 -8.93
N LEU A 125 -4.10 11.80 -8.54
CA LEU A 125 -3.39 10.53 -8.57
C LEU A 125 -2.98 10.15 -10.01
N LYS A 126 -3.90 10.32 -10.98
CA LYS A 126 -3.62 9.97 -12.38
C LYS A 126 -2.42 10.73 -12.93
N LYS A 127 -2.38 12.05 -12.69
CA LYS A 127 -1.26 12.90 -13.10
C LYS A 127 0.05 12.48 -12.43
N ARG A 128 0.02 12.20 -11.12
CA ARG A 128 1.21 11.78 -10.37
C ARG A 128 1.78 10.45 -10.84
N VAL A 129 0.92 9.45 -11.07
CA VAL A 129 1.34 8.14 -11.59
C VAL A 129 1.87 8.28 -13.02
N ALA A 130 1.18 9.03 -13.88
CA ALA A 130 1.64 9.29 -15.24
C ALA A 130 3.02 9.97 -15.27
N ASN A 131 3.22 11.02 -14.47
CA ASN A 131 4.51 11.72 -14.39
C ASN A 131 5.62 10.79 -13.88
N PHE A 132 5.36 10.01 -12.83
CA PHE A 132 6.32 9.04 -12.31
C PHE A 132 6.71 8.01 -13.37
N LEU A 133 5.76 7.51 -14.16
CA LEU A 133 6.04 6.54 -15.21
C LEU A 133 6.76 7.16 -16.40
N LYS A 134 6.46 8.42 -16.77
CA LYS A 134 7.09 9.15 -17.89
C LYS A 134 8.51 9.65 -17.62
N MET A 135 8.88 10.00 -16.36
CA MET A 135 10.24 10.43 -15.96
C MET A 135 11.18 9.25 -15.66
#